data_AF-A0A938LLR3-F1
#
_entry.id   AF-A0A938LLR3-F1
#
_cell.length_a   1.000
_cell.length_b   1.000
_cell.length_c   1.000
_cell.angle_alpha   90.00
_cell.angle_beta   90.00
_cell.angle_gamma   90.00
#
_symmetry.space_group_name_H-M   'P 1'
#
loop_
_entity.id
_entity.type
_entity.pdbx_description
1 polymer ?
#
loop_
_entity_poly.entity_id
_entity_poly.type
_entity_poly.pdbx_seq_one_letter_code
_entity_poly.pdbx_strand_id
1 'polypeptide(L)'
;MRQHLRWHERLGFRLFLEQIRHMKVGTLDLWTGLADRVIRAWQIPTYAPGSRYAGRALAERGADGLPPRFVVYGHTHRVESVPLGPLGRDGADRFYLNTGTGRPVGELARTADGSTHFASWKEMSYVVIYATNEGGRAQDFEVRSGSLRDRPGAPAPASEDVGRQRGNPVKTACRVRASP
;
A
#
# COMPACT_ATOMS: atom_id res chain seq x y z
N MET A 1 19.00 0.97 27.36
CA MET A 1 17.81 1.67 27.89
C MET A 1 16.83 0.62 28.43
N ARG A 2 16.84 0.34 29.74
CA ARG A 2 15.90 -0.61 30.38
C ARG A 2 14.72 0.20 30.91
N GLN A 3 13.57 0.15 30.23
CA GLN A 3 12.35 0.79 30.75
C GLN A 3 11.90 0.00 31.99
N HIS A 4 12.03 0.62 33.16
CA HIS A 4 11.52 0.08 34.40
C HIS A 4 9.99 0.23 34.39
N LEU A 5 9.27 -0.87 34.09
CA LEU A 5 7.84 -0.94 34.36
C LEU A 5 7.59 -0.61 35.83
N ARG A 6 6.59 0.24 36.08
CA ARG A 6 6.21 0.67 37.43
C ARG A 6 5.70 -0.53 38.22
N TRP A 7 5.89 -0.51 39.54
CA TRP A 7 5.60 -1.67 40.41
C TRP A 7 4.14 -2.18 40.28
N HIS A 8 3.17 -1.28 40.11
CA HIS A 8 1.77 -1.64 39.90
C HIS A 8 1.52 -2.32 38.54
N GLU A 9 2.25 -1.95 37.48
CA GLU A 9 2.17 -2.62 36.18
C GLU A 9 2.73 -4.04 36.27
N ARG A 10 3.81 -4.25 37.04
CA ARG A 10 4.37 -5.57 37.31
C ARG A 10 3.42 -6.46 38.11
N LEU A 11 2.72 -5.88 39.10
CA LEU A 11 1.75 -6.59 39.91
C LEU A 11 0.53 -7.00 39.08
N GLY A 12 -0.01 -6.07 38.28
CA GLY A 12 -1.14 -6.34 37.38
C GLY A 12 -0.80 -7.41 36.34
N PHE A 13 0.39 -7.34 35.74
CA PHE A 13 0.85 -8.34 34.78
C PHE A 13 1.02 -9.72 35.40
N ARG A 14 1.54 -9.81 36.64
CA ARG A 14 1.65 -11.10 37.35
C ARG A 14 0.28 -11.72 37.65
N LEU A 15 -0.66 -10.94 38.15
CA LEU A 15 -2.01 -11.42 38.45
C LEU A 15 -2.73 -11.87 37.17
N PHE A 16 -2.56 -11.12 36.08
CA PHE A 16 -3.06 -11.50 34.77
C PHE A 16 -2.49 -12.83 34.26
N LEU A 17 -1.17 -13.05 34.41
CA LEU A 17 -0.54 -14.32 34.01
C LEU A 17 -0.98 -15.51 34.86
N GLU A 18 -1.12 -15.32 36.18
CA GLU A 18 -1.70 -16.35 37.08
C GLU A 18 -3.11 -16.73 36.64
N GLN A 19 -3.92 -15.75 36.24
CA GLN A 19 -5.28 -15.97 35.80
C GLN A 19 -5.36 -16.68 34.45
N ILE A 20 -4.44 -16.40 33.52
CA ILE A 20 -4.29 -17.15 32.27
C ILE A 20 -3.94 -18.62 32.53
N ARG A 21 -3.09 -18.91 33.53
CA ARG A 21 -2.64 -20.27 33.83
C ARG A 21 -3.79 -21.20 34.28
N HIS A 22 -4.87 -20.63 34.79
CA HIS A 22 -6.05 -21.37 35.25
C HIS A 22 -7.22 -21.38 34.25
N MET A 23 -7.08 -20.72 33.10
CA MET A 23 -8.11 -20.78 32.05
C MET A 23 -8.06 -22.12 31.32
N LYS A 24 -9.23 -22.75 31.15
CA LYS A 24 -9.38 -23.95 30.33
C LYS A 24 -9.06 -23.61 28.86
N VAL A 25 -8.45 -24.56 28.15
CA VAL A 25 -8.04 -24.39 26.74
C VAL A 25 -9.22 -23.97 25.85
N GLY A 26 -10.44 -24.48 26.09
CA GLY A 26 -11.63 -24.06 25.34
C GLY A 26 -12.05 -22.60 25.55
N THR A 27 -11.66 -21.98 26.67
CA THR A 27 -11.90 -20.55 26.92
C THR A 27 -10.92 -19.69 26.12
N LEU A 28 -9.69 -20.18 25.90
CA LEU A 28 -8.68 -19.51 25.06
C LEU A 28 -9.13 -19.41 23.60
N ASP A 29 -9.73 -20.45 23.02
CA ASP A 29 -10.25 -20.43 21.64
C ASP A 29 -11.41 -19.43 21.47
N LEU A 30 -12.24 -19.27 22.50
CA LEU A 30 -13.31 -18.29 22.50
C LEU A 30 -12.76 -16.85 22.60
N TRP A 31 -11.71 -16.66 23.40
CA TRP A 31 -11.01 -15.39 23.53
C TRP A 31 -10.21 -15.01 22.29
N THR A 32 -9.59 -15.95 21.58
CA THR A 32 -8.89 -15.68 20.32
C THR A 32 -9.88 -15.28 19.23
N GLY A 33 -11.03 -15.95 19.12
CA GLY A 33 -12.09 -15.56 18.20
C GLY A 33 -12.69 -14.18 18.52
N LEU A 34 -12.85 -13.85 19.80
CA LEU A 34 -13.30 -12.51 20.23
C LEU A 34 -12.22 -11.45 19.96
N ALA A 35 -10.96 -11.74 20.26
CA ALA A 35 -9.83 -10.86 20.00
C ALA A 35 -9.68 -10.59 18.50
N ASP A 36 -9.81 -11.60 17.64
CA ASP A 36 -9.75 -11.43 16.18
C ASP A 36 -10.89 -10.53 15.68
N ARG A 37 -12.11 -10.68 16.23
CA ARG A 37 -13.24 -9.77 15.94
C ARG A 37 -12.98 -8.33 16.42
N VAL A 38 -12.42 -8.16 17.62
CA VAL A 38 -12.11 -6.84 18.17
C VAL A 38 -10.99 -6.17 17.39
N ILE A 39 -9.93 -6.91 17.03
CA ILE A 39 -8.83 -6.42 16.20
C ILE A 39 -9.33 -6.03 14.82
N ARG A 40 -10.14 -6.87 14.15
CA ARG A 40 -10.78 -6.51 12.86
C ARG A 40 -11.68 -5.28 12.99
N ALA A 41 -12.50 -5.22 14.03
CA ALA A 41 -13.39 -4.08 14.29
C ALA A 41 -12.64 -2.78 14.60
N TRP A 42 -11.47 -2.86 15.26
CA TRP A 42 -10.59 -1.73 15.54
C TRP A 42 -9.71 -1.33 14.35
N GLN A 43 -9.35 -2.28 13.48
CA GLN A 43 -8.62 -1.99 12.25
C GLN A 43 -9.50 -1.21 11.25
N ILE A 44 -10.80 -1.49 11.15
CA ILE A 44 -11.73 -0.79 10.23
C ILE A 44 -11.69 0.76 10.37
N PRO A 45 -11.82 1.35 11.57
CA PRO A 45 -11.77 2.81 11.72
C PRO A 45 -10.35 3.38 11.70
N THR A 46 -9.32 2.59 12.06
CA THR A 46 -7.92 3.08 12.07
C THR A 46 -7.30 3.07 10.65
N TYR A 47 -7.90 2.35 9.69
CA TYR A 47 -7.41 2.20 8.31
C TYR A 47 -8.08 3.10 7.24
N ALA A 48 -8.83 4.14 7.61
CA ALA A 48 -9.35 5.10 6.63
C ALA A 48 -8.89 6.53 6.96
N PRO A 49 -8.08 7.13 6.07
CA PRO A 49 -8.62 7.50 4.77
C PRO A 49 -7.71 7.05 3.62
N GLY A 50 -7.85 5.79 3.19
CA GLY A 50 -7.49 5.45 1.82
C GLY A 50 -8.31 6.32 0.85
N SER A 51 -7.76 6.66 -0.30
CA SER A 51 -8.49 7.44 -1.31
C SER A 51 -9.81 6.77 -1.70
N ARG A 52 -10.74 7.52 -2.31
CA ARG A 52 -12.00 6.97 -2.86
C ARG A 52 -11.78 5.76 -3.79
N TYR A 53 -10.57 5.61 -4.33
CA TYR A 53 -10.16 4.49 -5.18
C TYR A 53 -9.86 3.22 -4.39
N ALA A 54 -9.28 3.32 -3.18
CA ALA A 54 -9.07 2.17 -2.30
C ALA A 54 -10.41 1.51 -1.92
N GLY A 55 -11.44 2.32 -1.62
CA GLY A 55 -12.79 1.82 -1.37
C GLY A 55 -13.40 1.09 -2.57
N ARG A 56 -13.15 1.58 -3.80
CA ARG A 56 -13.59 0.88 -5.03
C ARG A 56 -12.80 -0.41 -5.27
N ALA A 57 -11.52 -0.42 -4.94
CA ALA A 57 -10.66 -1.58 -5.10
C ALA A 57 -11.18 -2.80 -4.30
N LEU A 58 -11.84 -2.58 -3.15
CA LEU A 58 -12.49 -3.67 -2.39
C LEU A 58 -13.50 -4.46 -3.23
N ALA A 59 -14.24 -3.78 -4.11
CA ALA A 59 -15.26 -4.38 -4.97
C ALA A 59 -14.69 -5.00 -6.26
N GLU A 60 -13.46 -4.68 -6.65
CA GLU A 60 -12.86 -5.25 -7.86
C GLU A 60 -12.70 -6.78 -7.74
N ARG A 61 -12.85 -7.46 -8.87
CA ARG A 61 -12.78 -8.92 -9.00
C ARG A 61 -11.85 -9.28 -10.16
N GLY A 62 -11.16 -10.41 -10.02
CA GLY A 62 -10.34 -11.00 -11.07
C GLY A 62 -11.19 -11.59 -12.18
N ALA A 63 -10.53 -12.07 -13.24
CA ALA A 63 -11.19 -12.74 -14.36
C ALA A 63 -11.89 -14.05 -13.95
N ASP A 64 -11.49 -14.63 -12.81
CA ASP A 64 -12.07 -15.79 -12.17
C ASP A 64 -13.25 -15.45 -11.23
N GLY A 65 -13.63 -14.17 -11.13
CA GLY A 65 -14.68 -13.70 -10.22
C GLY A 65 -14.25 -13.63 -8.75
N LEU A 66 -13.01 -13.99 -8.42
CA LEU A 66 -12.48 -13.94 -7.06
C LEU A 66 -11.85 -12.57 -6.76
N PRO A 67 -11.77 -12.16 -5.49
CA PRO A 67 -11.05 -10.93 -5.14
C PRO A 67 -9.55 -11.10 -5.44
N PRO A 68 -8.94 -10.25 -6.28
CA PRO A 68 -7.52 -10.37 -6.61
C PRO A 68 -6.66 -9.91 -5.43
N ARG A 69 -5.48 -10.53 -5.25
CA ARG A 69 -4.51 -10.16 -4.21
C ARG A 69 -3.99 -8.73 -4.35
N PHE A 70 -3.72 -8.30 -5.59
CA PHE A 70 -3.26 -6.95 -5.89
C PHE A 70 -4.25 -6.24 -6.82
N VAL A 71 -4.60 -5.01 -6.49
CA VAL A 71 -5.39 -4.12 -7.34
C VAL A 71 -4.53 -2.91 -7.70
N VAL A 72 -4.07 -2.83 -8.94
CA VAL A 72 -3.16 -1.77 -9.39
C VAL A 72 -3.90 -0.74 -10.22
N TYR A 73 -3.85 0.52 -9.77
CA TYR A 73 -4.46 1.68 -10.41
C TYR A 73 -3.37 2.68 -10.83
N GLY A 74 -3.76 3.60 -11.72
CA GLY A 74 -2.99 4.79 -12.07
C GLY A 74 -3.91 6.01 -12.14
N HIS A 75 -3.45 7.06 -12.82
CA HIS A 75 -4.22 8.25 -13.20
C HIS A 75 -4.61 9.24 -12.08
N THR A 76 -4.39 8.93 -10.80
CA THR A 76 -4.85 9.79 -9.68
C THR A 76 -3.87 10.90 -9.31
N HIS A 77 -2.71 10.95 -10.00
CA HIS A 77 -1.56 11.82 -9.69
C HIS A 77 -0.96 11.61 -8.29
N ARG A 78 -1.39 10.59 -7.55
CA ARG A 78 -0.89 10.27 -6.20
C ARG A 78 -0.44 8.82 -6.14
N VAL A 79 0.77 8.62 -5.63
CA VAL A 79 1.27 7.29 -5.30
C VAL A 79 0.63 6.85 -3.99
N GLU A 80 0.09 5.64 -3.96
CA GLU A 80 -0.64 5.15 -2.80
C GLU A 80 -0.48 3.64 -2.65
N SER A 81 -0.28 3.14 -1.43
CA SER A 81 -0.30 1.72 -1.12
C SER A 81 -1.17 1.50 0.11
N VAL A 82 -2.30 0.82 -0.05
CA VAL A 82 -3.28 0.63 1.01
C VAL A 82 -3.56 -0.86 1.18
N PRO A 83 -3.32 -1.44 2.36
CA PRO A 83 -3.79 -2.80 2.66
C PRO A 83 -5.32 -2.80 2.71
N LEU A 84 -5.92 -3.78 2.04
CA LEU A 84 -7.36 -3.99 1.95
C LEU A 84 -7.86 -5.10 2.90
N GLY A 85 -6.96 -5.68 3.69
CA GLY A 85 -7.22 -6.79 4.60
C GLY A 85 -6.91 -8.17 4.01
N PRO A 86 -7.13 -9.24 4.78
CA PRO A 86 -6.73 -10.59 4.39
C PRO A 86 -7.63 -11.18 3.31
N LEU A 87 -7.03 -11.99 2.44
CA LEU A 87 -7.68 -12.77 1.40
C LEU A 87 -7.91 -14.21 1.89
N GLY A 88 -9.19 -14.63 1.93
CA GLY A 88 -9.55 -16.02 2.24
C GLY A 88 -9.10 -16.48 3.63
N ARG A 89 -8.89 -17.80 3.79
CA ARG A 89 -8.44 -18.42 5.05
C ARG A 89 -6.92 -18.44 5.19
N ASP A 90 -6.19 -18.36 4.09
CA ASP A 90 -4.73 -18.45 4.05
C ASP A 90 -4.06 -17.19 4.62
N GLY A 91 -4.84 -16.13 4.84
CA GLY A 91 -4.40 -14.91 5.52
C GLY A 91 -3.50 -14.01 4.69
N ALA A 92 -3.33 -14.28 3.40
CA ALA A 92 -2.54 -13.43 2.52
C ALA A 92 -3.17 -12.04 2.40
N ASP A 93 -2.43 -10.99 2.74
CA ASP A 93 -2.96 -9.64 2.65
C ASP A 93 -3.21 -9.21 1.21
N ARG A 94 -4.35 -8.53 1.03
CA ARG A 94 -4.75 -7.89 -0.22
C ARG A 94 -4.28 -6.44 -0.21
N PHE A 95 -3.81 -5.94 -1.34
CA PHE A 95 -3.34 -4.56 -1.46
C PHE A 95 -3.97 -3.83 -2.63
N TYR A 96 -4.30 -2.56 -2.40
CA TYR A 96 -4.52 -1.57 -3.44
C TYR A 96 -3.25 -0.75 -3.63
N LEU A 97 -2.79 -0.65 -4.88
CA LEU A 97 -1.57 0.03 -5.26
C LEU A 97 -1.90 1.07 -6.34
N ASN A 98 -1.49 2.31 -6.13
CA ASN A 98 -1.61 3.37 -7.11
C ASN A 98 -0.22 3.86 -7.50
N THR A 99 0.09 3.76 -8.79
CA THR A 99 1.35 4.27 -9.37
C THR A 99 1.29 5.78 -9.64
N GLY A 100 0.14 6.41 -9.45
CA GLY A 100 -0.09 7.80 -9.78
C GLY A 100 -0.07 8.01 -11.29
N THR A 101 0.59 9.07 -11.74
CA THR A 101 0.74 9.39 -13.17
C THR A 101 2.11 9.98 -13.35
N GLY A 102 2.83 9.51 -14.39
CA GLY A 102 4.05 10.16 -14.83
C GLY A 102 3.74 11.61 -15.15
N ARG A 103 4.22 12.55 -14.33
CA ARG A 103 3.88 13.97 -14.49
C ARG A 103 5.10 14.86 -14.33
N PRO A 104 5.12 16.00 -15.03
CA PRO A 104 6.06 17.06 -14.69
C PRO A 104 5.71 17.60 -13.30
N VAL A 105 6.73 17.68 -12.45
CA VAL A 105 6.71 18.38 -11.17
C VAL A 105 7.53 19.65 -11.36
N GLY A 106 7.00 20.78 -10.88
CA GLY A 106 7.68 22.06 -10.89
C GLY A 106 7.76 22.60 -9.47
N GLU A 107 8.96 22.88 -8.99
CA GLU A 107 9.20 23.47 -7.67
C GLU A 107 10.04 24.73 -7.78
N LEU A 108 9.83 25.67 -6.86
CA LEU A 108 10.61 26.90 -6.79
C LEU A 108 11.96 26.60 -6.12
N ALA A 109 13.02 26.64 -6.91
CA ALA A 109 14.39 26.48 -6.43
C ALA A 109 14.98 27.84 -6.04
N ARG A 110 15.74 27.85 -4.94
CA ARG A 110 16.58 28.99 -4.52
C ARG A 110 18.02 28.72 -4.90
N THR A 111 18.67 29.73 -5.46
CA THR A 111 20.09 29.71 -5.82
C THR A 111 20.94 30.35 -4.71
N ALA A 112 22.25 30.14 -4.78
CA ALA A 112 23.20 30.65 -3.79
C ALA A 112 23.25 32.20 -3.71
N ASP A 113 22.93 32.88 -4.82
CA ASP A 113 22.84 34.35 -4.90
C ASP A 113 21.51 34.91 -4.37
N GLY A 114 20.61 34.07 -3.86
CA GLY A 114 19.31 34.46 -3.34
C GLY A 114 18.23 34.63 -4.40
N SER A 115 18.54 34.44 -5.70
CA SER A 115 17.52 34.44 -6.75
C SER A 115 16.66 33.17 -6.71
N THR A 116 15.54 33.19 -7.43
CA THR A 116 14.60 32.06 -7.51
C THR A 116 14.33 31.70 -8.96
N HIS A 117 14.23 30.39 -9.24
CA HIS A 117 13.82 29.89 -10.54
C HIS A 117 12.94 28.65 -10.37
N PHE A 118 12.12 28.33 -11.37
CA PHE A 118 11.37 27.08 -11.37
C PHE A 118 12.27 25.95 -11.87
N ALA A 119 12.51 24.96 -11.01
CA ALA A 119 13.08 23.69 -11.41
C ALA A 119 11.95 22.73 -11.78
N SER A 120 12.08 22.05 -12.91
CA SER A 120 11.12 21.01 -13.32
C SER A 120 11.80 19.69 -13.60
N TRP A 121 11.11 18.60 -13.28
CA TRP A 121 11.50 17.23 -13.58
C TRP A 121 10.25 16.37 -13.78
N LYS A 122 10.40 15.19 -14.37
CA LYS A 122 9.30 14.21 -14.46
C LYS A 122 9.42 13.26 -13.29
N GLU A 123 8.34 13.07 -12.54
CA GLU A 123 8.28 12.04 -11.50
C GLU A 123 7.53 10.83 -12.05
N MET A 124 8.08 9.63 -11.81
CA MET A 124 7.48 8.37 -12.21
C MET A 124 7.57 7.37 -11.07
N SER A 125 6.44 6.72 -10.79
CA SER A 125 6.37 5.62 -9.83
C SER A 125 5.91 4.36 -10.51
N TYR A 126 6.46 3.24 -10.08
CA TYR A 126 6.14 1.93 -10.60
C TYR A 126 6.05 0.92 -9.46
N VAL A 127 5.35 -0.17 -9.74
CA VAL A 127 5.15 -1.30 -8.84
C VAL A 127 5.78 -2.52 -9.48
N VAL A 128 6.57 -3.25 -8.72
CA VAL A 128 7.05 -4.58 -9.10
C VAL A 128 6.32 -5.59 -8.23
N ILE A 129 5.63 -6.54 -8.84
CA ILE A 129 4.98 -7.66 -8.16
C ILE A 129 5.82 -8.89 -8.45
N TYR A 130 6.30 -9.54 -7.38
CA TYR A 130 7.15 -10.71 -7.48
C TYR A 130 6.31 -11.99 -7.58
N ALA A 131 6.80 -12.97 -8.33
CA ALA A 131 6.19 -14.30 -8.31
C ALA A 131 6.50 -15.01 -6.97
N THR A 132 5.61 -15.91 -6.56
CA THR A 132 5.86 -16.78 -5.40
C THR A 132 7.17 -17.53 -5.62
N ASN A 133 8.15 -17.33 -4.74
CA ASN A 133 9.51 -17.91 -4.81
C ASN A 133 10.48 -17.26 -5.82
N GLU A 134 10.21 -16.06 -6.32
CA GLU A 134 11.16 -15.34 -7.18
C GLU A 134 12.43 -14.94 -6.41
N GLY A 135 13.50 -15.71 -6.58
CA GLY A 135 14.84 -15.40 -6.07
C GLY A 135 14.97 -15.40 -4.54
N GLY A 136 14.13 -16.14 -3.83
CA GLY A 136 14.16 -16.22 -2.36
C GLY A 136 13.77 -14.91 -1.65
N ARG A 137 13.10 -13.98 -2.36
CA ARG A 137 12.62 -12.73 -1.75
C ARG A 137 11.47 -13.02 -0.78
N ALA A 138 11.52 -12.38 0.38
CA ALA A 138 10.45 -12.44 1.37
C ALA A 138 9.30 -11.44 1.10
N GLN A 139 9.46 -10.53 0.15
CA GLN A 139 8.50 -9.48 -0.17
C GLN A 139 7.70 -9.87 -1.41
N ASP A 140 6.37 -9.68 -1.39
CA ASP A 140 5.50 -10.00 -2.54
C ASP A 140 5.47 -8.87 -3.59
N PHE A 141 5.76 -7.64 -3.20
CA PHE A 141 5.83 -6.50 -4.10
C PHE A 141 6.74 -5.41 -3.55
N GLU A 142 7.17 -4.50 -4.42
CA GLU A 142 7.79 -3.23 -4.03
C GLU A 142 7.21 -2.07 -4.84
N VAL A 143 7.17 -0.89 -4.21
CA VAL A 143 6.81 0.39 -4.84
C VAL A 143 8.07 1.22 -4.94
N ARG A 144 8.37 1.73 -6.13
CA ARG A 144 9.54 2.59 -6.38
C ARG A 144 9.09 3.89 -7.03
N SER A 145 9.76 4.96 -6.68
CA SER A 145 9.61 6.28 -7.31
C SER A 145 10.97 6.80 -7.76
N GLY A 146 11.01 7.48 -8.90
CA GLY A 146 12.21 8.11 -9.41
C GLY A 146 11.89 9.39 -10.17
N SER A 147 12.87 10.29 -10.23
CA SER A 147 12.83 11.48 -11.06
C SER A 147 13.57 11.24 -12.37
N LEU A 148 12.90 11.49 -13.49
CA LEU A 148 13.51 11.64 -14.79
C LEU A 148 13.84 13.12 -15.00
N ARG A 149 15.12 13.41 -15.19
CA ARG A 149 15.55 14.71 -15.68
C ARG A 149 15.68 14.64 -17.19
N ASP A 150 15.08 15.59 -17.90
CA ASP A 150 15.33 15.73 -19.32
C ASP A 150 16.82 16.04 -19.52
N ARG A 151 17.46 15.36 -20.49
CA ARG A 151 18.87 15.54 -20.79
C ARG A 151 19.09 16.98 -21.26
N PRO A 152 20.05 17.74 -20.69
CA PRO A 152 20.37 19.06 -21.21
C PRO A 152 20.78 18.96 -22.69
N GLY A 153 20.11 19.71 -23.56
CA GLY A 153 20.31 19.68 -25.02
C GLY A 153 19.38 18.75 -25.80
N ALA A 154 18.48 18.01 -25.14
CA ALA A 154 17.40 17.33 -25.84
C ALA A 154 16.44 18.38 -26.43
N PRO A 155 16.06 18.29 -27.73
CA PRO A 155 15.06 19.19 -28.29
C PRO A 155 13.77 19.07 -27.47
N ALA A 156 13.11 20.20 -27.22
CA ALA A 156 11.83 20.20 -26.54
C ALA A 156 10.89 19.23 -27.28
N PRO A 157 10.18 18.32 -26.59
CA PRO A 157 9.20 17.47 -27.27
C PRO A 157 8.22 18.41 -27.97
N ALA A 158 8.02 18.18 -29.28
CA ALA A 158 7.00 18.89 -30.03
C ALA A 158 5.71 18.84 -29.22
N SER A 159 5.07 20.00 -29.02
CA SER A 159 3.82 20.08 -28.27
C SER A 159 2.84 19.08 -28.87
N GLU A 160 2.65 17.94 -28.20
CA GLU A 160 1.59 17.02 -28.54
C GLU A 160 0.31 17.80 -28.33
N ASP A 161 -0.34 18.13 -29.45
CA ASP A 161 -1.67 18.69 -29.47
C ASP A 161 -2.60 17.62 -28.86
N VAL A 162 -2.81 17.72 -27.54
CA VAL A 162 -3.64 16.79 -26.77
C VAL A 162 -5.09 17.06 -27.15
N GLY A 163 -5.46 16.54 -28.31
CA GLY A 163 -6.84 16.31 -28.71
C GLY A 163 -7.52 15.51 -27.62
N ARG A 164 -8.49 16.17 -26.97
CA ARG A 164 -9.31 15.70 -25.85
C ARG A 164 -10.05 14.39 -26.18
N GLN A 165 -9.37 13.25 -26.10
CA GLN A 165 -10.04 11.94 -26.10
C GLN A 165 -10.46 11.59 -24.67
N ARG A 166 -11.76 11.75 -24.39
CA ARG A 166 -12.41 11.18 -23.21
C ARG A 166 -12.53 9.66 -23.38
N GLY A 167 -11.42 8.94 -23.21
CA GLY A 167 -11.39 7.49 -23.16
C GLY A 167 -11.60 6.98 -21.73
N ASN A 168 -12.51 6.02 -21.55
CA ASN A 168 -12.70 5.30 -20.28
C ASN A 168 -11.38 4.67 -19.79
N PRO A 169 -11.16 4.57 -18.47
CA PRO A 169 -9.93 4.00 -17.92
C PRO A 169 -9.77 2.55 -18.38
N VAL A 170 -8.64 2.26 -19.03
CA VAL A 170 -8.24 0.90 -19.42
C VAL A 170 -7.94 0.12 -18.14
N LYS A 171 -8.80 -0.84 -17.81
CA LYS A 171 -8.56 -1.82 -16.76
C LYS A 171 -7.64 -2.90 -17.29
N THR A 172 -6.35 -2.82 -17.00
CA THR A 172 -5.42 -3.92 -17.30
C THR A 172 -5.32 -4.83 -16.07
N ALA A 173 -6.05 -5.94 -16.07
CA ALA A 173 -5.88 -7.00 -15.08
C ALA A 173 -4.62 -7.81 -15.44
N CYS A 174 -3.52 -7.62 -14.71
CA CYS A 174 -2.30 -8.40 -14.91
C CYS A 174 -2.41 -9.74 -14.15
N ARG A 175 -2.29 -10.86 -14.87
CA ARG A 175 -2.29 -12.21 -14.30
C ARG A 175 -0.85 -12.66 -14.03
N VAL A 176 -0.43 -12.67 -12.78
CA VAL A 176 0.76 -13.43 -12.37
C VAL A 176 0.30 -14.86 -12.13
N ARG A 177 0.60 -15.79 -13.05
CA ARG A 177 0.42 -17.23 -12.80
C ARG A 177 1.52 -17.68 -11.85
N ALA A 178 1.17 -18.05 -10.63
CA ALA A 178 2.02 -18.94 -9.85
C ALA A 178 2.05 -20.30 -10.58
N SER A 179 3.24 -20.75 -10.98
CA SER A 179 3.43 -22.14 -11.41
C SER A 179 3.57 -23.01 -10.16
N PRO A 180 3.06 -24.26 -10.19
CA PRO A 180 3.11 -25.20 -9.06
C PRO A 180 4.54 -25.58 -8.67
#